data_AF-A0A2B7GTL6-F1
#
_entry.id   AF-A0A2B7GTL6-F1
#
_cell.length_a   1.000
_cell.length_b   1.000
_cell.length_c   1.000
_cell.angle_alpha   90.00
_cell.angle_beta   90.00
_cell.angle_gamma   90.00
#
_symmetry.space_group_name_H-M   'P 1'
#
loop_
_entity.id
_entity.type
_entity.pdbx_description
1 polymer ?
#
loop_
_entity_poly.entity_id
_entity_poly.type
_entity_poly.pdbx_seq_one_letter_code
_entity_poly.pdbx_strand_id
1 'polypeptide(L)'
;MEAGDVREVRTGDCSDLYYLDTGMYGTDEYGSVYIIDDDRPAVVDTGIGTNYDLLREALEHVGIARDELAVIALTHIHLDHAGGAGFLAADYPNADVYVHPIGTDHLIDPSRLVAGTKNAVGEQWAHYVEPEPIPGDRLVEIEGGDVIDLGTHELRVHAAPGHAPHQVVFEDPANDAVFVADAAGIWVPKIEEIRETSPPSNFDLEQCLDDIETLKALDPDVFCYPHFGPRYVGDNVDRALEEYATVLEEWVDAVADKRRELADDEAVIEHFAAATEMTDVWGAEKSSEEAKLNARGVLGYLEHRE
;
A
#
# COMPACT_ATOMS: atom_id res chain seq x y z
N MET A 1 -16.04 2.11 7.65
CA MET A 1 -15.43 3.45 7.70
C MET A 1 -15.85 4.10 6.41
N GLU A 2 -16.19 5.37 6.40
CA GLU A 2 -16.55 6.06 5.15
C GLU A 2 -15.38 6.96 4.72
N ALA A 3 -15.28 7.26 3.43
CA ALA A 3 -14.27 8.18 2.91
C ALA A 3 -14.21 9.50 3.73
N GLY A 4 -13.02 9.87 4.19
CA GLY A 4 -12.78 11.05 5.03
C GLY A 4 -12.91 10.81 6.54
N ASP A 5 -13.39 9.64 6.98
CA ASP A 5 -13.33 9.27 8.39
C ASP A 5 -11.86 9.21 8.84
N VAL A 6 -11.57 9.77 10.01
CA VAL A 6 -10.29 9.64 10.70
C VAL A 6 -10.52 8.92 12.02
N ARG A 7 -9.71 7.91 12.32
CA ARG A 7 -9.84 7.13 13.54
C ARG A 7 -8.49 6.90 14.18
N GLU A 8 -8.46 7.01 15.50
CA GLU A 8 -7.38 6.50 16.33
C GLU A 8 -7.32 4.97 16.19
N VAL A 9 -6.12 4.41 16.02
CA VAL A 9 -5.88 2.97 16.04
C VAL A 9 -5.94 2.51 17.49
N ARG A 10 -7.04 1.82 17.84
CA ARG A 10 -7.26 1.23 19.17
C ARG A 10 -7.08 -0.29 19.19
N THR A 11 -6.47 -0.80 18.13
CA THR A 11 -6.15 -2.21 17.96
C THR A 11 -4.85 -2.48 18.71
N GLY A 12 -4.77 -3.59 19.46
CA GLY A 12 -3.63 -3.82 20.35
C GLY A 12 -3.51 -2.74 21.43
N ASP A 13 -2.27 -2.41 21.79
CA ASP A 13 -1.94 -1.34 22.74
C ASP A 13 -1.43 -0.07 22.03
N CYS A 14 -1.77 0.11 20.75
CA CYS A 14 -1.29 1.26 19.98
C CYS A 14 -1.74 2.60 20.59
N SER A 15 -0.85 3.59 20.57
CA SER A 15 -1.11 4.97 20.92
C SER A 15 -0.58 5.91 19.83
N ASP A 16 -1.11 7.13 19.83
CA ASP A 16 -0.64 8.24 19.00
C ASP A 16 -0.66 7.93 17.48
N LEU A 17 -1.40 6.90 17.11
CA LEU A 17 -1.53 6.38 15.77
C LEU A 17 -2.97 6.53 15.29
N TYR A 18 -3.13 7.10 14.10
CA TYR A 18 -4.41 7.33 13.46
C TYR A 18 -4.36 6.80 12.03
N TYR A 19 -5.53 6.54 11.46
CA TYR A 19 -5.69 6.19 10.07
C TYR A 19 -6.90 6.90 9.47
N LEU A 20 -6.78 7.22 8.19
CA LEU A 20 -7.78 7.91 7.38
C LEU A 20 -8.19 6.98 6.24
N ASP A 21 -9.49 6.90 5.96
CA ASP A 21 -9.98 6.37 4.69
C ASP A 21 -9.90 7.47 3.62
N THR A 22 -9.08 7.25 2.60
CA THR A 22 -8.81 8.24 1.55
C THR A 22 -9.93 8.33 0.50
N GLY A 23 -10.95 7.47 0.56
CA GLY A 23 -11.98 7.35 -0.47
C GLY A 23 -11.42 6.89 -1.81
N MET A 24 -10.37 6.07 -1.78
CA MET A 24 -9.68 5.56 -2.96
C MET A 24 -10.69 4.88 -3.91
N TYR A 25 -10.65 5.25 -5.20
CA TYR A 25 -11.58 4.78 -6.23
C TYR A 25 -13.07 5.09 -5.97
N GLY A 26 -13.40 5.93 -4.98
CA GLY A 26 -14.79 6.12 -4.54
C GLY A 26 -15.36 4.88 -3.84
N THR A 27 -14.49 4.03 -3.28
CA THR A 27 -14.84 2.81 -2.56
C THR A 27 -14.43 2.97 -1.10
N ASP A 28 -15.41 2.93 -0.20
CA ASP A 28 -15.19 2.92 1.25
C ASP A 28 -14.42 1.66 1.67
N GLU A 29 -13.56 1.79 2.69
CA GLU A 29 -12.72 0.71 3.23
C GLU A 29 -11.88 0.01 2.15
N TYR A 30 -11.36 0.79 1.18
CA TYR A 30 -10.40 0.28 0.21
C TYR A 30 -8.99 0.81 0.42
N GLY A 31 -8.81 2.12 0.61
CA GLY A 31 -7.49 2.73 0.72
C GLY A 31 -7.37 3.62 1.95
N SER A 32 -6.41 3.31 2.82
CA SER A 32 -6.08 4.05 4.03
C SER A 32 -4.64 4.53 4.06
N VAL A 33 -4.44 5.62 4.78
CA VAL A 33 -3.13 6.18 5.12
C VAL A 33 -3.04 6.37 6.62
N TYR A 34 -1.83 6.36 7.16
CA TYR A 34 -1.63 6.45 8.61
C TYR A 34 -0.94 7.75 9.01
N ILE A 35 -1.25 8.22 10.21
CA ILE A 35 -0.69 9.41 10.82
C ILE A 35 -0.16 9.02 12.20
N ILE A 36 1.10 9.35 12.49
CA ILE A 36 1.73 9.17 13.80
C ILE A 36 1.95 10.57 14.40
N ASP A 37 1.37 10.81 15.56
CA ASP A 37 1.46 12.06 16.31
C ASP A 37 2.56 11.98 17.38
N ASP A 38 3.74 12.48 17.05
CA ASP A 38 4.91 12.43 17.93
C ASP A 38 5.72 13.73 17.82
N ASP A 39 6.88 13.82 18.50
CA ASP A 39 7.78 14.97 18.43
C ASP A 39 8.16 15.35 16.98
N ARG A 40 8.21 14.36 16.08
CA ARG A 40 8.29 14.53 14.62
C ARG A 40 7.10 13.81 13.97
N PRO A 41 5.97 14.50 13.78
CA PRO A 41 4.78 13.88 13.21
C PRO A 41 5.06 13.30 11.82
N ALA A 42 4.47 12.14 11.56
CA ALA A 42 4.70 11.37 10.35
C ALA A 42 3.39 10.95 9.67
N VAL A 43 3.45 10.82 8.35
CA VAL A 43 2.44 10.15 7.54
C VAL A 43 3.07 8.93 6.88
N VAL A 44 2.38 7.79 6.89
CA VAL A 44 2.75 6.60 6.11
C VAL A 44 1.77 6.46 4.94
N ASP A 45 2.32 6.54 3.73
CA ASP A 45 1.62 6.61 2.43
C ASP A 45 0.63 7.79 2.30
N THR A 46 0.17 8.05 1.08
CA THR A 46 -0.53 9.29 0.70
C THR A 46 -1.70 9.09 -0.27
N GLY A 47 -2.03 7.85 -0.61
CA GLY A 47 -3.14 7.53 -1.51
C GLY A 47 -2.89 7.91 -2.97
N ILE A 48 -3.96 7.88 -3.77
CA ILE A 48 -3.99 8.22 -5.22
C ILE A 48 -3.87 9.72 -5.54
N GLY A 49 -3.66 10.57 -4.54
CA GLY A 49 -3.52 12.02 -4.65
C GLY A 49 -4.82 12.82 -4.84
N THR A 50 -5.86 12.27 -5.50
CA THR A 50 -7.10 13.02 -5.81
C THR A 50 -7.81 13.60 -4.59
N ASN A 51 -7.73 12.91 -3.45
CA ASN A 51 -8.36 13.31 -2.19
C ASN A 51 -7.31 13.73 -1.13
N TYR A 52 -6.15 14.25 -1.53
CA TYR A 52 -5.11 14.64 -0.57
C TYR A 52 -5.58 15.72 0.43
N ASP A 53 -6.60 16.50 0.09
CA ASP A 53 -7.25 17.43 1.02
C ASP A 53 -7.86 16.74 2.24
N LEU A 54 -8.35 15.49 2.11
CA LEU A 54 -8.84 14.72 3.26
C LEU A 54 -7.70 14.39 4.23
N LEU A 55 -6.50 14.11 3.72
CA LEU A 55 -5.31 13.89 4.54
C LEU A 55 -4.86 15.17 5.25
N ARG A 56 -4.94 16.32 4.56
CA ARG A 56 -4.71 17.63 5.20
C ARG A 56 -5.71 17.87 6.34
N GLU A 57 -6.99 17.60 6.12
CA GLU A 57 -8.04 17.74 7.14
C GLU A 57 -7.84 16.76 8.31
N ALA A 58 -7.34 15.54 8.03
CA ALA A 58 -7.00 14.56 9.04
C ALA A 58 -5.83 15.00 9.92
N LEU A 59 -4.76 15.54 9.33
CA LEU A 59 -3.64 16.13 10.07
C LEU A 59 -4.10 17.29 10.96
N GLU A 60 -4.95 18.18 10.44
CA GLU A 60 -5.57 19.26 11.22
C GLU A 60 -6.45 18.72 12.36
N HIS A 61 -7.16 17.60 12.15
CA HIS A 61 -7.98 16.94 13.16
C HIS A 61 -7.15 16.36 14.30
N VAL A 62 -6.02 15.72 13.98
CA VAL A 62 -5.05 15.19 14.95
C VAL A 62 -4.35 16.34 15.70
N GLY A 63 -4.26 17.52 15.09
CA GLY A 63 -3.69 18.72 15.70
C GLY A 63 -2.29 19.07 15.19
N ILE A 64 -1.86 18.43 14.09
CA ILE A 64 -0.55 18.64 13.46
C ILE A 64 -0.63 19.84 12.52
N ALA A 65 0.11 20.91 12.83
CA ALA A 65 0.18 22.08 11.98
C ALA A 65 1.03 21.83 10.71
N ARG A 66 0.86 22.70 9.71
CA ARG A 66 1.56 22.59 8.42
C ARG A 66 3.08 22.65 8.55
N ASP A 67 3.58 23.42 9.49
CA ASP A 67 5.01 23.57 9.80
C ASP A 67 5.51 22.54 10.82
N GLU A 68 4.65 21.65 11.32
CA GLU A 68 5.00 20.61 12.29
C GLU A 68 5.20 19.25 11.64
N LEU A 69 4.46 18.89 10.58
CA LEU A 69 4.68 17.63 9.88
C LEU A 69 6.15 17.52 9.43
N ALA A 70 6.80 16.44 9.83
CA ALA A 70 8.24 16.26 9.65
C ALA A 70 8.57 15.14 8.67
N VAL A 71 7.70 14.14 8.55
CA VAL A 71 7.99 12.91 7.79
C VAL A 71 6.80 12.52 6.91
N ILE A 72 7.08 12.26 5.63
CA ILE A 72 6.18 11.56 4.71
C ILE A 72 6.90 10.28 4.30
N ALA A 73 6.59 9.16 4.94
CA ALA A 73 7.22 7.88 4.69
C ALA A 73 6.42 7.09 3.66
N LEU A 74 7.05 6.73 2.55
CA LEU A 74 6.42 5.95 1.49
C LEU A 74 6.87 4.50 1.59
N THR A 75 5.91 3.59 1.68
CA THR A 75 6.19 2.16 1.63
C THR A 75 6.76 1.77 0.27
N HIS A 76 6.21 2.36 -0.80
CA HIS A 76 6.68 2.22 -2.16
C HIS A 76 6.07 3.30 -3.08
N ILE A 77 6.54 3.38 -4.33
CA ILE A 77 6.16 4.47 -5.25
C ILE A 77 4.96 4.17 -6.17
N HIS A 78 4.22 3.07 -5.97
CA HIS A 78 2.97 2.92 -6.72
C HIS A 78 2.04 4.11 -6.39
N LEU A 79 1.34 4.64 -7.40
CA LEU A 79 0.67 5.93 -7.26
C LEU A 79 -0.55 5.89 -6.34
N ASP A 80 -1.05 4.72 -5.98
CA ASP A 80 -2.03 4.52 -4.92
C ASP A 80 -1.44 4.63 -3.50
N HIS A 81 -0.12 4.66 -3.38
CA HIS A 81 0.60 4.93 -2.12
C HIS A 81 1.29 6.30 -2.16
N ALA A 82 1.99 6.63 -3.24
CA ALA A 82 2.79 7.85 -3.35
C ALA A 82 2.11 9.00 -4.13
N GLY A 83 0.89 8.82 -4.64
CA GLY A 83 0.24 9.79 -5.52
C GLY A 83 -0.04 11.15 -4.88
N GLY A 84 -0.25 11.18 -3.56
CA GLY A 84 -0.45 12.40 -2.78
C GLY A 84 0.85 13.08 -2.30
N ALA A 85 2.00 12.41 -2.39
CA ALA A 85 3.24 12.84 -1.73
C ALA A 85 3.71 14.22 -2.18
N GLY A 86 3.65 14.51 -3.48
CA GLY A 86 4.04 15.82 -4.03
C GLY A 86 3.16 16.97 -3.55
N PHE A 87 1.84 16.75 -3.52
CA PHE A 87 0.89 17.75 -3.01
C PHE A 87 1.13 18.02 -1.53
N LEU A 88 1.30 16.94 -0.74
CA LEU A 88 1.54 17.05 0.70
C LEU A 88 2.89 17.74 0.99
N ALA A 89 3.96 17.38 0.29
CA ALA A 89 5.27 18.01 0.46
C ALA A 89 5.26 19.52 0.10
N ALA A 90 4.40 19.93 -0.84
CA ALA A 90 4.22 21.34 -1.20
C ALA A 90 3.45 22.13 -0.12
N ASP A 91 2.45 21.52 0.53
CA ASP A 91 1.66 22.14 1.59
C ASP A 91 2.35 22.16 2.96
N TYR A 92 3.28 21.22 3.19
CA TYR A 92 3.99 20.99 4.45
C TYR A 92 5.51 21.21 4.27
N PRO A 93 5.99 22.46 4.30
CA PRO A 93 7.34 22.83 3.85
C PRO A 93 8.49 22.31 4.72
N ASN A 94 8.19 21.73 5.89
CA ASN A 94 9.19 21.14 6.79
C ASN A 94 9.26 19.61 6.67
N ALA A 95 8.29 18.96 6.01
CA ALA A 95 8.21 17.50 5.94
C ALA A 95 9.13 16.90 4.87
N ASP A 96 10.12 16.10 5.24
CA ASP A 96 10.93 15.38 4.26
C ASP A 96 10.21 14.10 3.80
N VAL A 97 10.42 13.71 2.54
CA VAL A 97 9.77 12.55 1.92
C VAL A 97 10.77 11.41 1.87
N TYR A 98 10.47 10.34 2.61
CA TYR A 98 11.32 9.17 2.74
C TYR A 98 10.89 8.11 1.72
N VAL A 99 11.83 7.66 0.89
CA VAL A 99 11.55 6.77 -0.24
C VAL A 99 12.72 5.82 -0.51
N HIS A 100 12.43 4.63 -1.03
CA HIS A 100 13.47 3.75 -1.53
C HIS A 100 14.25 4.38 -2.70
N PRO A 101 15.59 4.22 -2.82
CA PRO A 101 16.42 4.85 -3.86
C PRO A 101 15.94 4.63 -5.31
N ILE A 102 15.38 3.46 -5.60
CA ILE A 102 14.78 3.15 -6.92
C ILE A 102 13.68 4.17 -7.29
N GLY A 103 12.96 4.69 -6.30
CA GLY A 103 11.87 5.62 -6.49
C GLY A 103 12.26 7.10 -6.56
N THR A 104 13.46 7.49 -6.12
CA THR A 104 13.88 8.89 -5.99
C THR A 104 13.68 9.68 -7.29
N ASP A 105 14.23 9.18 -8.40
CA ASP A 105 14.15 9.86 -9.70
C ASP A 105 12.70 9.96 -10.22
N HIS A 106 11.85 8.98 -9.86
CA HIS A 106 10.44 8.99 -10.22
C HIS A 106 9.62 10.02 -9.43
N LEU A 107 10.04 10.39 -8.22
CA LEU A 107 9.38 11.44 -7.46
C LEU A 107 9.85 12.84 -7.86
N ILE A 108 11.08 12.97 -8.37
CA ILE A 108 11.59 14.22 -8.96
C ILE A 108 10.91 14.50 -10.31
N ASP A 109 10.78 13.48 -11.15
CA ASP A 109 10.06 13.54 -12.43
C ASP A 109 9.09 12.35 -12.56
N PRO A 110 7.80 12.56 -12.22
CA PRO A 110 6.82 11.48 -12.21
C PRO A 110 6.34 11.06 -13.59
N SER A 111 6.81 11.68 -14.68
CA SER A 111 6.30 11.42 -16.03
C SER A 111 6.34 9.93 -16.44
N ARG A 112 7.41 9.22 -16.08
CA ARG A 112 7.53 7.77 -16.34
C ARG A 112 6.62 6.93 -15.45
N LEU A 113 6.51 7.30 -14.18
CA LEU A 113 5.65 6.60 -13.22
C LEU A 113 4.18 6.74 -13.63
N VAL A 114 3.75 7.96 -13.96
CA VAL A 114 2.41 8.26 -14.50
C VAL A 114 2.12 7.44 -15.77
N ALA A 115 3.07 7.36 -16.70
CA ALA A 115 2.88 6.57 -17.92
C ALA A 115 2.73 5.07 -17.62
N GLY A 116 3.52 4.54 -16.68
CA GLY A 116 3.42 3.15 -16.21
C GLY A 116 2.08 2.86 -15.52
N THR A 117 1.67 3.70 -14.57
CA THR A 117 0.39 3.54 -13.88
C THR A 117 -0.78 3.61 -14.85
N LYS A 118 -0.82 4.59 -15.77
CA LYS A 118 -1.87 4.68 -16.81
C LYS A 118 -1.99 3.38 -17.63
N ASN A 119 -0.87 2.73 -17.90
CA ASN A 119 -0.87 1.45 -18.61
C ASN A 119 -1.44 0.31 -17.75
N ALA A 120 -1.04 0.25 -16.48
CA ALA A 120 -1.45 -0.81 -15.55
C ALA A 120 -2.95 -0.73 -15.17
N VAL A 121 -3.43 0.46 -14.82
CA VAL A 121 -4.78 0.66 -14.25
C VAL A 121 -5.84 1.02 -15.30
N GLY A 122 -5.44 1.41 -16.51
CA GLY A 122 -6.37 1.68 -17.61
C GLY A 122 -7.41 2.76 -17.29
N GLU A 123 -8.69 2.42 -17.38
CA GLU A 123 -9.80 3.36 -17.14
C GLU A 123 -9.88 3.86 -15.70
N GLN A 124 -9.36 3.09 -14.73
CA GLN A 124 -9.25 3.49 -13.33
C GLN A 124 -8.37 4.73 -13.13
N TRP A 125 -7.54 5.11 -14.13
CA TRP A 125 -6.80 6.36 -14.11
C TRP A 125 -7.70 7.59 -13.88
N ALA A 126 -8.99 7.51 -14.24
CA ALA A 126 -9.96 8.56 -13.98
C ALA A 126 -10.11 8.93 -12.49
N HIS A 127 -9.72 8.03 -11.58
CA HIS A 127 -9.70 8.29 -10.14
C HIS A 127 -8.43 8.96 -9.65
N TYR A 128 -7.34 8.90 -10.43
CA TYR A 128 -6.05 9.47 -10.07
C TYR A 128 -5.96 10.95 -10.48
N VAL A 129 -5.04 11.65 -9.83
CA VAL A 129 -4.51 12.94 -10.27
C VAL A 129 -3.03 12.76 -10.66
N GLU A 130 -2.54 13.55 -11.61
CA GLU A 130 -1.09 13.53 -11.88
C GLU A 130 -0.35 14.08 -10.65
N PRO A 131 0.61 13.33 -10.07
CA PRO A 131 1.35 13.76 -8.89
C PRO A 131 2.23 14.97 -9.20
N GLU A 132 2.38 15.84 -8.21
CA GLU A 132 3.34 16.95 -8.29
C GLU A 132 4.78 16.46 -8.09
N PRO A 133 5.77 17.02 -8.81
CA PRO A 133 7.17 16.68 -8.60
C PRO A 133 7.69 17.16 -7.25
N ILE A 134 8.59 16.39 -6.65
CA ILE A 134 9.20 16.71 -5.35
C ILE A 134 10.64 17.19 -5.58
N PRO A 135 11.04 18.36 -5.01
CA PRO A 135 12.44 18.78 -5.07
C PRO A 135 13.37 17.73 -4.47
N GLY A 136 14.46 17.40 -5.16
CA GLY A 136 15.35 16.31 -4.72
C GLY A 136 16.03 16.54 -3.37
N ASP A 137 16.16 17.79 -2.91
CA ASP A 137 16.66 18.13 -1.58
C ASP A 137 15.64 17.89 -0.45
N ARG A 138 14.40 17.52 -0.79
CA ARG A 138 13.33 17.10 0.13
C ARG A 138 13.16 15.58 0.19
N LEU A 139 13.90 14.85 -0.63
CA LEU A 139 13.87 13.38 -0.68
C LEU A 139 14.99 12.82 0.20
N VAL A 140 14.63 11.88 1.06
CA VAL A 140 15.56 11.13 1.90
C VAL A 140 15.48 9.66 1.49
N GLU A 141 16.59 9.12 1.00
CA GLU A 141 16.65 7.73 0.58
C GLU A 141 16.71 6.80 1.79
N ILE A 142 15.92 5.72 1.77
CA ILE A 142 15.86 4.68 2.80
C ILE A 142 15.95 3.28 2.22
N GLU A 143 16.65 2.39 2.90
CA GLU A 143 16.78 0.97 2.57
C GLU A 143 16.55 0.09 3.81
N GLY A 144 16.45 -1.23 3.62
CA GLY A 144 16.30 -2.17 4.73
C GLY A 144 17.44 -2.03 5.75
N GLY A 145 17.07 -1.87 7.02
CA GLY A 145 17.98 -1.64 8.15
C GLY A 145 18.11 -0.19 8.59
N ASP A 146 17.54 0.77 7.84
CA ASP A 146 17.47 2.17 8.27
C ASP A 146 16.39 2.39 9.34
N VAL A 147 16.47 3.54 10.02
CA VAL A 147 15.51 3.95 11.05
C VAL A 147 15.16 5.42 10.87
N ILE A 148 13.86 5.72 10.83
CA ILE A 148 13.33 7.08 10.87
C ILE A 148 12.88 7.38 12.30
N ASP A 149 13.69 8.15 13.02
CA ASP A 149 13.40 8.58 14.39
C ASP A 149 12.26 9.61 14.43
N LEU A 150 11.18 9.31 15.16
CA LEU A 150 10.04 10.21 15.33
C LEU A 150 9.98 10.84 16.74
N GLY A 151 10.77 10.34 17.69
CA GLY A 151 10.73 10.71 19.10
C GLY A 151 10.47 9.51 20.01
N THR A 152 9.21 9.32 20.40
CA THR A 152 8.76 8.14 21.17
C THR A 152 8.64 6.92 20.27
N HIS A 153 8.11 7.12 19.07
CA HIS A 153 7.99 6.18 17.98
C HIS A 153 9.22 6.24 17.07
N GLU A 154 9.44 5.16 16.33
CA GLU A 154 10.41 5.11 15.24
C GLU A 154 9.86 4.22 14.13
N LEU A 155 10.22 4.50 12.88
CA LEU A 155 9.93 3.62 11.75
C LEU A 155 11.19 2.87 11.37
N ARG A 156 11.31 1.60 11.79
CA ARG A 156 12.38 0.71 11.35
C ARG A 156 12.04 0.15 9.97
N VAL A 157 12.94 0.34 9.03
CA VAL A 157 12.72 0.01 7.63
C VAL A 157 13.16 -1.43 7.37
N HIS A 158 12.25 -2.25 6.84
CA HIS A 158 12.56 -3.61 6.41
C HIS A 158 12.27 -3.75 4.92
N ALA A 159 13.19 -4.34 4.17
CA ALA A 159 12.98 -4.60 2.76
C ALA A 159 11.91 -5.71 2.59
N ALA A 160 10.95 -5.47 1.70
CA ALA A 160 9.93 -6.44 1.32
C ALA A 160 9.66 -6.38 -0.20
N PRO A 161 10.63 -6.79 -1.04
CA PRO A 161 10.66 -6.48 -2.47
C PRO A 161 9.71 -7.28 -3.37
N GLY A 162 8.92 -8.22 -2.83
CA GLY A 162 8.14 -9.17 -3.62
C GLY A 162 7.02 -8.55 -4.45
N HIS A 163 6.27 -7.61 -3.88
CA HIS A 163 5.25 -6.86 -4.61
C HIS A 163 5.87 -5.90 -5.63
N ALA A 164 6.93 -5.21 -5.22
CA ALA A 164 7.73 -4.34 -6.06
C ALA A 164 9.15 -4.23 -5.47
N PRO A 165 10.21 -4.15 -6.31
CA PRO A 165 11.60 -4.15 -5.86
C PRO A 165 11.99 -2.94 -5.00
N HIS A 166 11.13 -1.93 -4.94
CA HIS A 166 11.31 -0.70 -4.17
C HIS A 166 10.36 -0.64 -2.96
N GLN A 167 9.72 -1.76 -2.60
CA GLN A 167 8.84 -1.83 -1.44
C GLN A 167 9.62 -2.09 -0.15
N VAL A 168 9.26 -1.33 0.86
CA VAL A 168 9.65 -1.51 2.26
C VAL A 168 8.40 -1.57 3.14
N VAL A 169 8.52 -2.24 4.27
CA VAL A 169 7.57 -2.17 5.37
C VAL A 169 8.20 -1.40 6.53
N PHE A 170 7.36 -0.78 7.35
CA PHE A 170 7.81 -0.02 8.51
C PHE A 170 7.33 -0.71 9.79
N GLU A 171 8.26 -1.07 10.67
CA GLU A 171 7.95 -1.51 12.04
C GLU A 171 7.96 -0.29 12.96
N ASP A 172 6.90 -0.12 13.73
CA ASP A 172 6.82 0.77 14.89
C ASP A 172 6.84 -0.07 16.18
N PRO A 173 8.01 -0.20 16.83
CA PRO A 173 8.16 -1.06 18.01
C PRO A 173 7.40 -0.54 19.23
N ALA A 174 7.12 0.77 19.31
CA ALA A 174 6.39 1.34 20.45
C ALA A 174 4.93 0.91 20.45
N ASN A 175 4.36 0.74 19.25
CA ASN A 175 3.00 0.27 19.04
C ASN A 175 2.88 -1.25 18.82
N ASP A 176 4.02 -1.95 18.79
CA ASP A 176 4.11 -3.36 18.37
C ASP A 176 3.36 -3.63 17.05
N ALA A 177 3.57 -2.71 16.10
CA ALA A 177 2.82 -2.64 14.86
C ALA A 177 3.73 -2.60 13.64
N VAL A 178 3.27 -3.18 12.53
CA VAL A 178 3.95 -3.10 11.24
C VAL A 178 3.00 -2.50 10.19
N PHE A 179 3.45 -1.45 9.52
CA PHE A 179 2.86 -0.94 8.28
C PHE A 179 3.28 -1.85 7.15
N VAL A 180 2.41 -2.79 6.79
CA VAL A 180 2.74 -3.97 5.98
C VAL A 180 2.86 -3.70 4.48
N ALA A 181 2.66 -2.45 4.05
CA ALA A 181 2.58 -2.11 2.62
C ALA A 181 1.62 -3.10 1.92
N ASP A 182 2.01 -3.65 0.78
CA ASP A 182 1.26 -4.71 0.09
C ASP A 182 1.86 -6.10 0.32
N ALA A 183 2.78 -6.25 1.30
CA ALA A 183 3.46 -7.51 1.61
C ALA A 183 2.58 -8.53 2.37
N ALA A 184 1.41 -8.12 2.84
CA ALA A 184 0.45 -8.98 3.56
C ALA A 184 -0.93 -9.05 2.91
N GLY A 185 -1.10 -8.51 1.70
CA GLY A 185 -2.36 -8.50 0.95
C GLY A 185 -3.33 -7.37 1.31
N ILE A 186 -4.58 -7.50 0.85
CA ILE A 186 -5.69 -6.57 1.14
C ILE A 186 -6.64 -7.20 2.18
N TRP A 187 -6.67 -6.68 3.40
CA TRP A 187 -7.47 -7.18 4.55
C TRP A 187 -8.97 -6.77 4.61
N VAL A 188 -9.86 -7.27 3.77
CA VAL A 188 -11.26 -6.81 3.73
C VAL A 188 -12.05 -7.01 5.06
N PRO A 189 -12.32 -5.96 5.88
CA PRO A 189 -12.78 -6.14 7.26
C PRO A 189 -14.28 -6.44 7.31
N LYS A 190 -15.03 -6.03 6.26
CA LYS A 190 -16.47 -6.32 6.11
C LYS A 190 -16.76 -7.83 6.06
N ILE A 191 -15.83 -8.61 5.53
CA ILE A 191 -15.94 -10.08 5.39
C ILE A 191 -14.87 -10.83 6.19
N GLU A 192 -13.94 -10.11 6.81
CA GLU A 192 -12.83 -10.65 7.60
C GLU A 192 -11.94 -11.62 6.79
N GLU A 193 -11.59 -11.25 5.55
CA GLU A 193 -10.76 -12.07 4.64
C GLU A 193 -9.62 -11.26 4.04
N ILE A 194 -8.48 -11.90 3.78
CA ILE A 194 -7.38 -11.34 2.99
C ILE A 194 -7.60 -11.59 1.48
N ARG A 195 -7.20 -10.64 0.63
CA ARG A 195 -7.13 -10.77 -0.83
C ARG A 195 -5.70 -10.60 -1.32
N GLU A 196 -5.45 -11.16 -2.49
CA GLU A 196 -4.16 -11.12 -3.19
C GLU A 196 -3.74 -9.70 -3.59
N THR A 197 -2.42 -9.48 -3.62
CA THR A 197 -1.79 -8.33 -4.31
C THR A 197 -0.71 -8.88 -5.24
N SER A 198 -0.90 -8.67 -6.53
CA SER A 198 -0.02 -9.16 -7.59
C SER A 198 -0.04 -8.22 -8.80
N PRO A 199 0.18 -6.91 -8.64
CA PRO A 199 0.10 -5.98 -9.75
C PRO A 199 1.28 -6.15 -10.72
N PRO A 200 1.10 -5.80 -12.01
CA PRO A 200 2.18 -5.74 -12.97
C PRO A 200 3.10 -4.53 -12.69
N SER A 201 4.34 -4.52 -13.14
CA SER A 201 5.05 -5.60 -13.87
C SER A 201 6.08 -6.32 -13.00
N ASN A 202 6.13 -6.00 -11.71
CA ASN A 202 7.24 -6.38 -10.84
C ASN A 202 6.91 -7.47 -9.80
N PHE A 203 5.65 -7.90 -9.73
CA PHE A 203 5.23 -8.98 -8.87
C PHE A 203 6.11 -10.24 -9.05
N ASP A 204 6.58 -10.77 -7.93
CA ASP A 204 7.39 -11.98 -7.84
C ASP A 204 6.92 -12.83 -6.65
N LEU A 205 6.28 -13.98 -6.95
CA LEU A 205 5.69 -14.84 -5.92
C LEU A 205 6.74 -15.34 -4.93
N GLU A 206 7.91 -15.77 -5.41
CA GLU A 206 8.95 -16.28 -4.51
C GLU A 206 9.42 -15.21 -3.53
N GLN A 207 9.64 -13.99 -4.01
CA GLN A 207 9.99 -12.87 -3.15
C GLN A 207 8.84 -12.48 -2.21
N CYS A 208 7.58 -12.53 -2.64
CA CYS A 208 6.43 -12.31 -1.73
C CYS A 208 6.38 -13.34 -0.59
N LEU A 209 6.73 -14.60 -0.87
CA LEU A 209 6.81 -15.64 0.17
C LEU A 209 8.00 -15.42 1.12
N ASP A 210 9.13 -14.89 0.61
CA ASP A 210 10.24 -14.47 1.46
C ASP A 210 9.86 -13.25 2.32
N ASP A 211 9.08 -12.30 1.79
CA ASP A 211 8.56 -11.13 2.54
C ASP A 211 7.66 -11.55 3.70
N ILE A 212 6.84 -12.57 3.50
CA ILE A 212 6.03 -13.18 4.55
C ILE A 212 6.91 -13.69 5.70
N GLU A 213 8.03 -14.34 5.41
CA GLU A 213 8.96 -14.80 6.45
C GLU A 213 9.67 -13.63 7.16
N THR A 214 9.95 -12.53 6.44
CA THR A 214 10.38 -11.27 7.07
C THR A 214 9.33 -10.77 8.07
N LEU A 215 8.05 -10.69 7.67
CA LEU A 215 6.97 -10.22 8.55
C LEU A 215 6.75 -11.13 9.77
N LYS A 216 6.85 -12.46 9.61
CA LYS A 216 6.81 -13.40 10.75
C LYS A 216 7.95 -13.16 11.72
N ALA A 217 9.14 -12.87 11.22
CA ALA A 217 10.32 -12.63 12.06
C ALA A 217 10.22 -11.32 12.88
N LEU A 218 9.39 -10.36 12.46
CA LEU A 218 9.09 -9.16 13.23
C LEU A 218 8.17 -9.43 14.41
N ASP A 219 7.31 -10.46 14.31
CA ASP A 219 6.38 -10.92 15.36
C ASP A 219 5.49 -9.80 15.97
N PRO A 220 4.83 -8.93 15.16
CA PRO A 220 4.03 -7.85 15.71
C PRO A 220 2.65 -8.28 16.19
N ASP A 221 2.08 -7.53 17.14
CA ASP A 221 0.69 -7.67 17.55
C ASP A 221 -0.31 -7.09 16.53
N VAL A 222 0.09 -6.05 15.78
CA VAL A 222 -0.80 -5.31 14.88
C VAL A 222 -0.24 -5.16 13.47
N PHE A 223 -1.05 -5.49 12.47
CA PHE A 223 -0.79 -5.10 11.08
C PHE A 223 -1.56 -3.84 10.71
N CYS A 224 -0.87 -2.91 10.08
CA CYS A 224 -1.40 -1.66 9.54
C CYS A 224 -1.37 -1.71 8.01
N TYR A 225 -2.52 -2.00 7.41
CA TYR A 225 -2.67 -2.22 5.98
C TYR A 225 -3.01 -0.89 5.25
N PRO A 226 -2.36 -0.58 4.12
CA PRO A 226 -2.68 0.59 3.30
C PRO A 226 -3.92 0.35 2.46
N HIS A 227 -4.18 -0.87 2.01
CA HIS A 227 -5.45 -1.20 1.39
C HIS A 227 -6.40 -1.71 2.46
N PHE A 228 -6.96 -0.74 3.21
CA PHE A 228 -7.81 -0.67 4.42
C PHE A 228 -7.12 -1.06 5.74
N GLY A 229 -7.58 -0.59 6.92
CA GLY A 229 -6.76 -0.34 8.12
C GLY A 229 -6.34 -1.47 9.11
N PRO A 230 -6.27 -1.18 10.44
CA PRO A 230 -5.51 -1.99 11.40
C PRO A 230 -6.17 -3.34 11.74
N ARG A 231 -5.38 -4.41 11.82
CA ARG A 231 -5.78 -5.78 12.20
C ARG A 231 -4.95 -6.27 13.39
N TYR A 232 -5.61 -6.72 14.46
CA TYR A 232 -4.93 -7.42 15.54
C TYR A 232 -4.61 -8.85 15.08
N VAL A 233 -3.35 -9.23 15.15
CA VAL A 233 -2.89 -10.59 14.82
C VAL A 233 -2.32 -11.30 16.05
N GLY A 234 -1.56 -10.59 16.89
CA GLY A 234 -0.95 -11.13 18.12
C GLY A 234 -0.32 -12.51 17.93
N ASP A 235 -0.60 -13.42 18.86
CA ASP A 235 -0.18 -14.84 18.80
C ASP A 235 -0.57 -15.59 17.51
N ASN A 236 -1.41 -15.00 16.62
CA ASN A 236 -1.83 -15.58 15.35
C ASN A 236 -1.09 -14.99 14.14
N VAL A 237 -0.02 -14.20 14.32
CA VAL A 237 0.76 -13.60 13.23
C VAL A 237 1.16 -14.62 12.15
N ASP A 238 1.70 -15.77 12.55
CA ASP A 238 2.09 -16.85 11.63
C ASP A 238 0.90 -17.33 10.80
N ARG A 239 -0.25 -17.55 11.46
CA ARG A 239 -1.47 -18.02 10.80
C ARG A 239 -2.02 -16.96 9.84
N ALA A 240 -2.00 -15.69 10.22
CA ALA A 240 -2.50 -14.60 9.37
C ALA A 240 -1.65 -14.46 8.10
N LEU A 241 -0.34 -14.65 8.20
CA LEU A 241 0.57 -14.62 7.06
C LEU A 241 0.52 -15.91 6.22
N GLU A 242 0.30 -17.07 6.85
CA GLU A 242 0.02 -18.34 6.13
C GLU A 242 -1.30 -18.27 5.33
N GLU A 243 -2.31 -17.58 5.86
CA GLU A 243 -3.56 -17.29 5.14
C GLU A 243 -3.27 -16.50 3.86
N TYR A 244 -2.47 -15.43 3.95
CA TYR A 244 -2.08 -14.63 2.79
C TYR A 244 -1.23 -15.43 1.79
N ALA A 245 -0.24 -16.20 2.27
CA ALA A 245 0.56 -17.07 1.43
C ALA A 245 -0.31 -18.03 0.60
N THR A 246 -1.29 -18.66 1.26
CA THR A 246 -2.23 -19.58 0.61
C THR A 246 -3.07 -18.86 -0.45
N VAL A 247 -3.62 -17.69 -0.12
CA VAL A 247 -4.40 -16.88 -1.08
C VAL A 247 -3.58 -16.53 -2.32
N LEU A 248 -2.32 -16.12 -2.12
CA LEU A 248 -1.45 -15.71 -3.21
C LEU A 248 -1.01 -16.89 -4.09
N GLU A 249 -0.65 -18.02 -3.49
CA GLU A 249 -0.31 -19.26 -4.22
C GLU A 249 -1.50 -19.80 -5.02
N GLU A 250 -2.69 -19.90 -4.39
CA GLU A 250 -3.92 -20.36 -5.05
C GLU A 250 -4.33 -19.42 -6.18
N TRP A 251 -4.16 -18.10 -6.01
CA TRP A 251 -4.39 -17.13 -7.07
C TRP A 251 -3.45 -17.35 -8.27
N VAL A 252 -2.15 -17.51 -8.02
CA VAL A 252 -1.16 -17.75 -9.07
C VAL A 252 -1.44 -19.05 -9.81
N ASP A 253 -1.77 -20.12 -9.09
CA ASP A 253 -2.13 -21.42 -9.69
C ASP A 253 -3.40 -21.31 -10.54
N ALA A 254 -4.43 -20.60 -10.05
CA ALA A 254 -5.67 -20.39 -10.80
C ALA A 254 -5.42 -19.63 -12.12
N VAL A 255 -4.62 -18.57 -12.10
CA VAL A 255 -4.25 -17.81 -13.31
C VAL A 255 -3.44 -18.68 -14.26
N ALA A 256 -2.46 -19.44 -13.75
CA ALA A 256 -1.64 -20.35 -14.55
C ALA A 256 -2.48 -21.44 -15.25
N ASP A 257 -3.47 -22.02 -14.54
CA ASP A 257 -4.39 -23.00 -15.11
C ASP A 257 -5.24 -22.37 -16.21
N LYS A 258 -5.79 -21.17 -15.99
CA LYS A 258 -6.58 -20.48 -17.02
C LYS A 258 -5.76 -20.08 -18.24
N ARG A 259 -4.49 -19.69 -18.06
CA ARG A 259 -3.55 -19.43 -19.17
C ARG A 259 -3.33 -20.65 -20.05
N ARG A 260 -3.39 -21.88 -19.51
CA ARG A 260 -3.30 -23.14 -20.29
C ARG A 260 -4.60 -23.50 -21.02
N GLU A 261 -5.74 -23.07 -20.48
CA GLU A 261 -7.07 -23.41 -21.00
C GLU A 261 -7.59 -22.43 -22.06
N LEU A 262 -7.27 -21.14 -21.90
CA LEU A 262 -7.83 -20.05 -22.69
C LEU A 262 -6.91 -19.65 -23.85
N ALA A 263 -7.45 -18.87 -24.78
CA ALA A 263 -6.81 -18.61 -26.07
C ALA A 263 -5.61 -17.66 -25.97
N ASP A 264 -5.68 -16.68 -25.08
CA ASP A 264 -4.69 -15.62 -24.88
C ASP A 264 -4.86 -15.00 -23.48
N ASP A 265 -3.88 -14.18 -23.09
CA ASP A 265 -3.83 -13.49 -21.80
C ASP A 265 -5.03 -12.58 -21.55
N GLU A 266 -5.58 -11.95 -22.60
CA GLU A 266 -6.77 -11.10 -22.48
C GLU A 266 -8.01 -11.91 -22.08
N ALA A 267 -8.19 -13.11 -22.66
CA ALA A 267 -9.27 -14.01 -22.26
C ALA A 267 -9.13 -14.48 -20.80
N VAL A 268 -7.90 -14.63 -20.29
CA VAL A 268 -7.64 -14.95 -18.88
C VAL A 268 -8.03 -13.79 -17.98
N ILE A 269 -7.59 -12.57 -18.32
CA ILE A 269 -7.90 -11.35 -17.57
C ILE A 269 -9.42 -11.17 -17.47
N GLU A 270 -10.14 -11.27 -18.60
CA GLU A 270 -11.59 -11.12 -18.63
C GLU A 270 -12.34 -12.26 -17.91
N HIS A 271 -11.76 -13.46 -17.83
CA HIS A 271 -12.32 -14.55 -17.04
C HIS A 271 -12.39 -14.20 -15.55
N PHE A 272 -11.28 -13.73 -14.97
CA PHE A 272 -11.23 -13.33 -13.56
C PHE A 272 -12.04 -12.07 -13.28
N ALA A 273 -11.99 -11.09 -14.20
CA ALA A 273 -12.79 -9.88 -14.14
C ALA A 273 -14.30 -10.16 -14.02
N ALA A 274 -14.79 -11.21 -14.69
CA ALA A 274 -16.18 -11.63 -14.68
C ALA A 274 -16.54 -12.58 -13.52
N ALA A 275 -15.56 -13.25 -12.93
CA ALA A 275 -15.75 -14.25 -11.88
C ALA A 275 -15.59 -13.69 -10.45
N THR A 276 -15.16 -12.44 -10.31
CA THR A 276 -14.95 -11.80 -9.00
C THR A 276 -16.20 -11.84 -8.10
N GLU A 277 -16.03 -12.28 -6.85
CA GLU A 277 -17.09 -12.35 -5.85
C GLU A 277 -17.15 -11.10 -4.97
N MET A 278 -16.32 -10.09 -5.24
CA MET A 278 -16.18 -8.89 -4.41
C MET A 278 -17.19 -7.77 -4.71
N THR A 279 -18.13 -8.01 -5.63
CA THR A 279 -19.08 -6.99 -6.10
C THR A 279 -19.94 -6.40 -4.96
N ASP A 280 -20.30 -7.20 -3.96
CA ASP A 280 -21.08 -6.74 -2.80
C ASP A 280 -20.24 -5.94 -1.77
N VAL A 281 -18.91 -5.99 -1.89
CA VAL A 281 -17.96 -5.27 -1.03
C VAL A 281 -17.51 -3.98 -1.69
N TRP A 282 -16.90 -4.06 -2.88
CA TRP A 282 -16.26 -2.92 -3.54
C TRP A 282 -17.06 -2.35 -4.72
N GLY A 283 -18.16 -2.99 -5.10
CA GLY A 283 -18.92 -2.64 -6.30
C GLY A 283 -18.33 -3.28 -7.56
N ALA A 284 -19.20 -3.47 -8.57
CA ALA A 284 -18.87 -4.25 -9.76
C ALA A 284 -17.65 -3.73 -10.52
N GLU A 285 -17.52 -2.41 -10.66
CA GLU A 285 -16.41 -1.79 -11.39
C GLU A 285 -15.08 -2.05 -10.67
N LYS A 286 -14.97 -1.66 -9.40
CA LYS A 286 -13.71 -1.81 -8.66
C LYS A 286 -13.31 -3.28 -8.50
N SER A 287 -14.26 -4.17 -8.18
CA SER A 287 -13.98 -5.60 -8.08
C SER A 287 -13.47 -6.21 -9.39
N SER A 288 -14.03 -5.79 -10.52
CA SER A 288 -13.61 -6.27 -11.84
C SER A 288 -12.22 -5.77 -12.20
N GLU A 289 -11.97 -4.47 -12.04
CA GLU A 289 -10.66 -3.87 -12.35
C GLU A 289 -9.55 -4.35 -11.41
N GLU A 290 -9.86 -4.65 -10.14
CA GLU A 290 -8.91 -5.26 -9.22
C GLU A 290 -8.49 -6.67 -9.67
N ALA A 291 -9.45 -7.51 -10.06
CA ALA A 291 -9.16 -8.84 -10.60
C ALA A 291 -8.33 -8.77 -11.90
N LYS A 292 -8.60 -7.77 -12.77
CA LYS A 292 -7.81 -7.56 -13.99
C LYS A 292 -6.37 -7.17 -13.68
N LEU A 293 -6.17 -6.26 -12.73
CA LEU A 293 -4.83 -5.79 -12.34
C LEU A 293 -3.98 -6.96 -11.82
N ASN A 294 -4.52 -7.72 -10.87
CA ASN A 294 -3.84 -8.88 -10.27
C ASN A 294 -3.59 -9.99 -11.29
N ALA A 295 -4.53 -10.27 -12.19
CA ALA A 295 -4.34 -11.27 -13.24
C ALA A 295 -3.20 -10.87 -14.20
N ARG A 296 -3.10 -9.58 -14.56
CA ARG A 296 -2.02 -9.08 -15.42
C ARG A 296 -0.64 -9.25 -14.78
N GLY A 297 -0.49 -8.98 -13.49
CA GLY A 297 0.82 -9.14 -12.84
C GLY A 297 1.24 -10.59 -12.74
N VAL A 298 0.34 -11.51 -12.43
CA VAL A 298 0.65 -12.95 -12.49
C VAL A 298 1.03 -13.41 -13.90
N LEU A 299 0.30 -12.98 -14.93
CA LEU A 299 0.64 -13.33 -16.32
C LEU A 299 2.03 -12.83 -16.71
N GLY A 300 2.37 -11.60 -16.32
CA GLY A 300 3.71 -11.04 -16.49
C GLY A 300 4.77 -11.86 -15.76
N TYR A 301 4.53 -12.19 -14.49
CA TYR A 301 5.42 -13.05 -13.71
C TYR A 301 5.64 -14.42 -14.37
N LEU A 302 4.58 -15.08 -14.86
CA LEU A 302 4.68 -16.38 -15.54
C LEU A 302 5.48 -16.30 -16.85
N GLU A 303 5.36 -15.21 -17.62
CA GLU A 303 6.12 -15.02 -18.86
C GLU A 303 7.63 -14.92 -18.60
N HIS A 304 8.05 -14.28 -17.51
CA HIS A 304 9.47 -14.15 -17.16
C HIS A 304 10.14 -15.47 -16.71
N ARG A 305 9.34 -16.51 -16.42
CA ARG A 305 9.82 -17.83 -15.98
C ARG A 305 9.99 -18.85 -17.10
N GLU A 306 9.48 -18.56 -18.30
CA GLU A 306 9.55 -19.44 -19.49
C GLU A 306 10.84 -19.26 -20.29
#